data_AF-A0A2W6P845-F1
#
_entry.id   AF-A0A2W6P845-F1
#
_cell.length_a   1.000
_cell.length_b   1.000
_cell.length_c   1.000
_cell.angle_alpha   90.00
_cell.angle_beta   90.00
_cell.angle_gamma   90.00
#
_symmetry.space_group_name_H-M   'P 1'
#
loop_
_entity.id
_entity.type
_entity.pdbx_description
1 polymer ?
#
loop_
_entity_poly.entity_id
_entity_poly.type
_entity_poly.pdbx_seq_one_letter_code
_entity_poly.pdbx_strand_id
1 'polypeptide(L)'
;MDSAWIAVFGTLGGSALATLGTVVSTKLKERSENKIRIWNLEDIEMKRLQDKKEEEFRVYNEVLKADGEHTITAINDHGLGELNGENYKQHVRPILYRNLHILPSSLREKTRKLDSLLVTEEFYNYNTLQEWQDEQYGAYQNIISTIESRYSDSTNTKSE
;
A
#
# COMPACT_ATOMS: atom_id res chain seq x y z
N MET A 1 -31.40 -59.52 -42.15
CA MET A 1 -31.20 -58.53 -41.07
C MET A 1 -30.91 -57.22 -41.77
N ASP A 2 -31.91 -56.35 -41.86
CA ASP A 2 -31.95 -55.24 -42.80
C ASP A 2 -30.98 -54.12 -42.43
N SER A 3 -30.35 -53.54 -43.46
CA SER A 3 -29.47 -52.37 -43.43
C SER A 3 -30.02 -51.19 -42.62
N ALA A 4 -31.34 -51.10 -42.46
CA ALA A 4 -32.04 -50.13 -41.64
C ALA A 4 -31.64 -50.19 -40.15
N TRP A 5 -31.45 -51.38 -39.56
CA TRP A 5 -31.08 -51.52 -38.15
C TRP A 5 -29.64 -51.07 -37.89
N ILE A 6 -28.73 -51.34 -38.83
CA ILE A 6 -27.32 -50.90 -38.74
C ILE A 6 -27.22 -49.37 -38.81
N ALA A 7 -28.03 -48.73 -39.67
CA ALA A 7 -28.11 -47.27 -39.76
C ALA A 7 -28.68 -46.63 -38.48
N VAL A 8 -29.68 -47.25 -37.84
CA VAL A 8 -30.28 -46.76 -36.58
C VAL A 8 -29.29 -46.89 -35.41
N PHE A 9 -28.58 -48.02 -35.28
CA PHE A 9 -27.53 -48.17 -34.25
C PHE A 9 -26.33 -47.25 -34.50
N GLY A 10 -25.95 -47.02 -35.76
CA GLY A 10 -24.88 -46.08 -36.11
C GLY A 10 -25.23 -44.63 -35.82
N THR A 11 -26.47 -44.22 -36.08
CA THR A 11 -26.95 -42.84 -35.80
C THR A 11 -27.20 -42.58 -34.31
N LEU A 12 -27.75 -43.55 -33.57
CA LEU A 12 -27.90 -43.46 -32.11
C LEU A 12 -26.55 -43.52 -31.37
N GLY A 13 -25.62 -44.38 -31.81
CA GLY A 13 -24.27 -44.45 -31.25
C GLY A 13 -23.46 -43.19 -31.54
N GLY A 14 -23.52 -42.68 -32.77
CA GLY A 14 -22.82 -41.44 -33.17
C GLY A 14 -23.34 -40.21 -32.43
N SER A 15 -24.66 -40.09 -32.24
CA SER A 15 -25.27 -38.97 -31.50
C SER A 15 -25.00 -39.02 -30.00
N ALA A 16 -24.96 -40.20 -29.39
CA ALA A 16 -24.55 -40.37 -27.99
C ALA A 16 -23.08 -39.98 -27.75
N LEU A 17 -22.17 -40.35 -28.65
CA LEU A 17 -20.76 -39.96 -28.56
C LEU A 17 -20.55 -38.46 -28.78
N ALA A 18 -21.28 -37.87 -29.74
CA ALA A 18 -21.23 -36.44 -30.01
C ALA A 18 -21.73 -35.60 -28.82
N THR A 19 -22.82 -36.02 -28.17
CA THR A 19 -23.36 -35.34 -26.99
C THR A 19 -22.43 -35.45 -25.79
N LEU A 20 -21.87 -36.63 -25.51
CA LEU A 20 -20.87 -36.82 -24.45
C LEU A 20 -19.60 -36.01 -24.71
N GLY A 21 -19.10 -36.01 -25.96
CA GLY A 21 -17.95 -35.20 -26.37
C GLY A 21 -18.20 -33.70 -26.17
N THR A 22 -19.40 -33.22 -26.50
CA THR A 22 -19.79 -31.82 -26.29
C THR A 22 -19.83 -31.47 -24.80
N VAL A 23 -20.46 -32.29 -23.96
CA VAL A 23 -20.54 -32.04 -22.50
C VAL A 23 -19.16 -32.00 -21.86
N VAL A 24 -18.26 -32.93 -22.22
CA VAL A 24 -16.88 -32.95 -21.72
C VAL A 24 -16.11 -31.72 -22.19
N SER A 25 -16.22 -31.37 -23.48
CA SER A 25 -15.57 -30.19 -24.05
C SER A 25 -16.03 -28.90 -23.37
N THR A 26 -17.34 -28.72 -23.17
CA THR A 26 -17.90 -27.56 -22.48
C THR A 26 -17.41 -27.47 -21.04
N LYS A 27 -17.39 -28.57 -20.27
CA LYS A 27 -16.86 -28.58 -18.90
C LYS A 27 -15.38 -28.26 -18.83
N LEU A 28 -14.57 -28.75 -19.77
CA LEU A 28 -13.15 -28.41 -19.84
C LEU A 28 -12.94 -26.93 -20.18
N LYS A 29 -13.74 -26.41 -21.12
CA LYS A 29 -13.73 -25.01 -21.51
C LYS A 29 -14.11 -24.10 -20.34
N GLU A 30 -15.20 -24.40 -19.62
CA GLU A 30 -15.62 -23.67 -18.41
C GLU A 30 -14.53 -23.69 -17.33
N ARG A 31 -13.86 -24.83 -17.12
CA ARG A 31 -12.72 -24.90 -16.17
C ARG A 31 -11.55 -24.02 -16.61
N SER A 32 -11.26 -23.99 -17.90
CA SER A 32 -10.21 -23.14 -18.46
C SER A 32 -10.56 -21.66 -18.34
N GLU A 33 -11.78 -21.27 -18.71
CA GLU A 33 -12.28 -19.90 -18.61
C GLU A 33 -12.31 -19.42 -17.16
N ASN A 34 -12.73 -20.27 -16.21
CA ASN A 34 -12.68 -19.95 -14.79
C ASN A 34 -11.25 -19.74 -14.27
N LYS A 35 -10.29 -20.57 -14.70
CA LYS A 35 -8.87 -20.37 -14.35
C LYS A 35 -8.34 -19.05 -14.89
N ILE A 36 -8.62 -18.73 -16.16
CA ILE A 36 -8.22 -17.46 -16.77
C ILE A 36 -8.83 -16.28 -16.00
N ARG A 37 -10.10 -16.39 -15.61
CA ARG A 37 -10.77 -15.35 -14.82
C ARG A 37 -10.11 -15.14 -13.46
N ILE A 38 -9.79 -16.21 -12.74
CA ILE A 38 -9.10 -16.13 -11.44
C ILE A 38 -7.74 -15.46 -11.62
N TRP A 39 -6.96 -15.91 -12.60
CA TRP A 39 -5.66 -15.33 -12.93
C TRP A 39 -5.75 -13.84 -13.26
N ASN A 40 -6.76 -13.43 -14.05
CA ASN A 40 -6.97 -12.02 -14.37
C ASN A 40 -7.33 -11.20 -13.11
N LEU A 41 -8.10 -11.75 -12.18
CA LEU A 41 -8.43 -11.08 -10.92
C LEU A 41 -7.20 -10.92 -10.03
N GLU A 42 -6.39 -11.98 -9.92
CA GLU A 42 -5.12 -11.97 -9.18
C GLU A 42 -4.16 -10.95 -9.79
N ASP A 43 -4.02 -10.90 -11.11
CA ASP A 43 -3.14 -9.95 -11.79
C ASP A 43 -3.59 -8.49 -11.59
N ILE A 44 -4.91 -8.22 -11.65
CA ILE A 44 -5.47 -6.90 -11.35
C ILE A 44 -5.20 -6.51 -9.89
N GLU A 45 -5.36 -7.44 -8.95
CA GLU A 45 -5.11 -7.17 -7.54
C GLU A 45 -3.64 -6.90 -7.26
N MET A 46 -2.74 -7.72 -7.82
CA MET A 46 -1.29 -7.54 -7.72
C MET A 46 -0.85 -6.20 -8.31
N LYS A 47 -1.38 -5.84 -9.48
CA LYS A 47 -1.12 -4.54 -10.11
C LYS A 47 -1.60 -3.39 -9.22
N ARG A 48 -2.81 -3.48 -8.68
CA ARG A 48 -3.35 -2.46 -7.77
C ARG A 48 -2.49 -2.30 -6.51
N LEU A 49 -1.98 -3.39 -5.95
CA LEU A 49 -1.08 -3.36 -4.80
C LEU A 49 0.26 -2.70 -5.15
N GLN A 50 0.80 -3.01 -6.33
CA GLN A 50 2.03 -2.40 -6.83
C GLN A 50 1.85 -0.89 -7.05
N ASP A 51 0.79 -0.49 -7.75
CA ASP A 51 0.47 0.92 -8.03
C ASP A 51 0.34 1.71 -6.71
N LYS A 52 -0.36 1.13 -5.72
CA LYS A 52 -0.50 1.73 -4.39
C LYS A 52 0.87 1.89 -3.70
N LYS A 53 1.72 0.87 -3.76
CA LYS A 53 3.05 0.91 -3.12
C LYS A 53 3.97 1.93 -3.78
N GLU A 54 3.93 2.04 -5.11
CA GLU A 54 4.66 3.05 -5.87
C GLU A 54 4.20 4.46 -5.48
N GLU A 55 2.90 4.66 -5.35
CA GLU A 55 2.33 5.93 -4.90
C GLU A 55 2.71 6.27 -3.46
N GLU A 56 2.70 5.30 -2.53
CA GLU A 56 3.22 5.47 -1.16
C GLU A 56 4.68 5.93 -1.18
N PHE A 57 5.56 5.27 -1.95
CA PHE A 57 6.98 5.64 -2.04
C PHE A 57 7.21 7.00 -2.69
N ARG A 58 6.37 7.39 -3.66
CA ARG A 58 6.45 8.73 -4.25
C ARG A 58 6.23 9.81 -3.17
N VAL A 59 5.22 9.61 -2.32
CA VAL A 59 4.94 10.54 -1.20
C VAL A 59 6.07 10.54 -0.19
N TYR A 60 6.62 9.38 0.14
CA TYR A 60 7.76 9.27 1.05
C TYR A 60 8.99 10.02 0.54
N ASN A 61 9.31 9.89 -0.76
CA ASN A 61 10.40 10.64 -1.38
C ASN A 61 10.16 12.15 -1.33
N GLU A 62 8.91 12.62 -1.55
CA GLU A 62 8.57 14.04 -1.41
C GLU A 62 8.83 14.54 0.03
N VAL A 63 8.46 13.74 1.05
CA VAL A 63 8.70 14.09 2.46
C VAL A 63 10.19 14.12 2.79
N LEU A 64 10.94 13.08 2.43
CA LEU A 64 12.39 13.01 2.69
C LEU A 64 13.17 14.10 1.95
N LYS A 65 12.71 14.46 0.75
CA LYS A 65 13.28 15.60 0.01
C LYS A 65 13.05 16.91 0.77
N ALA A 66 11.83 17.16 1.23
CA ALA A 66 11.53 18.36 2.02
C ALA A 66 12.34 18.39 3.33
N ASP A 67 12.55 17.23 3.96
CA ASP A 67 13.39 17.08 5.15
C ASP A 67 14.87 17.39 4.87
N GLY A 68 15.40 16.96 3.73
CA GLY A 68 16.79 17.21 3.34
C GLY A 68 17.05 18.63 2.81
N GLU A 69 16.05 19.28 2.20
CA GLU A 69 16.18 20.62 1.62
C GLU A 69 15.91 21.74 2.63
N HIS A 70 15.12 21.47 3.67
CA HIS A 70 14.74 22.44 4.69
C HIS A 70 15.15 21.93 6.07
N THR A 71 15.69 22.81 6.91
CA THR A 71 15.98 22.45 8.30
C THR A 71 14.67 22.27 9.08
N ILE A 72 14.13 21.05 9.10
CA ILE A 72 12.90 20.72 9.83
C ILE A 72 13.19 20.49 11.31
N THR A 73 14.31 19.84 11.62
CA THR A 73 14.75 19.62 13.00
C THR A 73 16.18 20.07 13.23
N ALA A 74 16.50 20.47 14.45
CA ALA A 74 17.84 20.84 14.89
C ALA A 74 18.11 20.32 16.31
N ILE A 75 19.37 20.32 16.72
CA ILE A 75 19.78 20.11 18.12
C ILE A 75 20.18 21.47 18.68
N ASN A 76 19.64 21.84 19.83
CA ASN A 76 19.95 23.11 20.48
C ASN A 76 21.24 23.05 21.31
N ASP A 77 21.64 24.18 21.90
CA ASP A 77 22.86 24.31 22.70
C ASP A 77 22.88 23.41 23.96
N HIS A 78 21.73 22.86 24.35
CA HIS A 78 21.58 21.94 25.47
C HIS A 78 21.59 20.46 25.05
N GLY A 79 21.75 20.16 23.76
CA GLY A 79 21.73 18.80 23.23
C GLY A 79 20.33 18.20 23.08
N LEU A 80 19.28 19.01 23.20
CA LEU A 80 17.89 18.59 23.02
C LEU A 80 17.40 18.85 21.60
N GLY A 81 16.46 18.01 21.14
CA GLY A 81 15.88 18.16 19.82
C GLY A 81 14.87 19.28 19.75
N GLU A 82 14.91 20.07 18.68
CA GLU A 82 13.94 21.10 18.39
C GLU A 82 13.34 20.89 17.01
N LEU A 83 12.02 21.01 16.92
CA LEU A 83 11.29 21.03 15.66
C LEU A 83 11.09 22.48 15.22
N ASN A 84 11.52 22.79 14.00
CA ASN A 84 11.12 24.00 13.32
C ASN A 84 9.69 23.82 12.77
N GLY A 85 8.71 24.18 13.61
CA GLY A 85 7.30 24.04 13.29
C GLY A 85 6.86 24.83 12.05
N GLU A 86 7.53 25.94 11.72
CA GLU A 86 7.20 26.73 10.52
C GLU A 86 7.63 25.99 9.26
N ASN A 87 8.88 25.54 9.20
CA ASN A 87 9.36 24.76 8.07
C ASN A 87 8.57 23.46 7.90
N TYR A 88 8.21 22.78 9.00
CA TYR A 88 7.32 21.63 8.95
C TYR A 88 5.96 21.99 8.33
N LYS A 89 5.30 23.06 8.81
CA LYS A 89 3.98 23.49 8.32
C LYS A 89 4.00 23.90 6.85
N GLN A 90 5.08 24.53 6.39
CA GLN A 90 5.21 25.00 5.01
C GLN A 90 5.61 23.89 4.03
N HIS A 91 6.53 23.00 4.43
CA HIS A 91 7.18 22.10 3.48
C HIS A 91 6.76 20.63 3.61
N VAL A 92 6.56 20.13 4.83
CA VAL A 92 6.29 18.69 5.05
C VAL A 92 4.81 18.40 5.25
N ARG A 93 4.13 19.17 6.12
CA ARG A 93 2.72 19.01 6.47
C ARG A 93 1.80 18.95 5.23
N PRO A 94 1.94 19.81 4.21
CA PRO A 94 1.05 19.78 3.05
C PRO A 94 1.17 18.47 2.26
N ILE A 95 2.37 17.90 2.17
CA ILE A 95 2.64 16.63 1.47
C ILE A 95 1.91 15.49 2.17
N LEU A 96 2.07 15.39 3.51
CA LEU A 96 1.45 14.35 4.32
C LEU A 96 -0.08 14.42 4.29
N TYR A 97 -0.65 15.61 4.44
CA TYR A 97 -2.11 15.78 4.50
C TYR A 97 -2.80 15.65 3.14
N ARG A 98 -2.18 16.14 2.06
CA ARG A 98 -2.70 15.95 0.69
C ARG A 98 -2.81 14.46 0.35
N ASN A 99 -1.82 13.68 0.80
CA ASN A 99 -1.72 12.26 0.49
C ASN A 99 -2.18 11.35 1.64
N LEU A 100 -2.92 11.89 2.62
CA LEU A 100 -3.27 11.16 3.85
C LEU A 100 -4.01 9.83 3.56
N HIS A 101 -4.83 9.78 2.51
CA HIS A 101 -5.60 8.60 2.13
C HIS A 101 -4.73 7.44 1.59
N ILE A 102 -3.55 7.74 1.04
CA ILE A 102 -2.58 6.77 0.53
C ILE A 102 -1.73 6.23 1.68
N LEU A 103 -1.36 7.08 2.63
CA LEU A 103 -0.47 6.73 3.74
C LEU A 103 -1.01 5.58 4.59
N PRO A 104 -0.16 4.65 5.08
CA PRO A 104 -0.58 3.60 6.00
C PRO A 104 -1.08 4.18 7.34
N SER A 105 -1.93 3.45 8.05
CA SER A 105 -2.53 3.89 9.32
C SER A 105 -1.49 4.37 10.33
N SER A 106 -0.37 3.65 10.46
CA SER A 106 0.73 4.00 11.36
C SER A 106 1.30 5.41 11.08
N LEU A 107 1.48 5.78 9.82
CA LEU A 107 1.96 7.11 9.44
C LEU A 107 0.90 8.19 9.62
N ARG A 108 -0.38 7.88 9.32
CA ARG A 108 -1.48 8.81 9.55
C ARG A 108 -1.63 9.16 11.03
N GLU A 109 -1.54 8.17 11.91
CA GLU A 109 -1.62 8.35 13.36
C GLU A 109 -0.46 9.20 13.88
N LYS A 110 0.77 8.89 13.46
CA LYS A 110 1.96 9.70 13.82
C LYS A 110 1.86 11.14 13.30
N THR A 111 1.40 11.33 12.07
CA THR A 111 1.18 12.67 11.48
C THR A 111 0.16 13.47 12.30
N ARG A 112 -0.97 12.86 12.65
CA ARG A 112 -2.00 13.51 13.48
C ARG A 112 -1.51 13.80 14.89
N LYS A 113 -0.71 12.89 15.48
CA LYS A 113 -0.10 13.13 16.80
C LYS A 113 0.78 14.37 16.77
N LEU A 114 1.67 14.48 15.78
CA LEU A 114 2.53 15.64 15.62
C LEU A 114 1.72 16.93 15.41
N ASP A 115 0.70 16.89 14.55
CA ASP A 115 -0.14 18.06 14.31
C ASP A 115 -0.91 18.48 15.58
N SER A 116 -1.35 17.50 16.39
CA SER A 116 -1.94 17.77 17.69
C SER A 116 -0.94 18.49 18.59
N LEU A 117 0.28 17.98 18.74
CA LEU A 117 1.34 18.59 19.57
C LEU A 117 1.71 20.02 19.15
N LEU A 118 1.51 20.37 17.87
CA LEU A 118 1.78 21.69 17.31
C LEU A 118 0.59 22.67 17.45
N VAL A 119 -0.62 22.16 17.63
CA VAL A 119 -1.86 22.95 17.78
C VAL A 119 -2.21 23.16 19.24
N THR A 120 -1.98 22.16 20.10
CA THR A 120 -2.24 22.30 21.52
C THR A 120 -1.20 23.23 22.15
N GLU A 121 -1.67 24.34 22.72
CA GLU A 121 -0.95 25.12 23.75
C GLU A 121 -0.83 24.31 25.07
N GLU A 122 -0.75 22.98 25.00
CA GLU A 122 -0.62 22.07 26.15
C GLU A 122 0.80 22.05 26.71
N PHE A 123 1.52 23.18 26.61
CA PHE A 123 2.67 23.44 27.46
C PHE A 123 2.37 23.10 28.93
N TYR A 124 1.12 23.30 29.38
CA TYR A 124 0.64 22.98 30.73
C TYR A 124 0.83 21.53 31.17
N ASN A 125 1.00 20.57 30.25
CA ASN A 125 1.27 19.16 30.57
C ASN A 125 2.77 18.83 30.69
N TYR A 126 3.66 19.79 30.42
CA TYR A 126 5.11 19.63 30.45
C TYR A 126 5.74 20.51 31.52
N ASN A 127 6.88 20.08 32.09
CA ASN A 127 7.55 20.87 33.12
C ASN A 127 8.34 22.02 32.50
N THR A 128 8.82 21.87 31.26
CA THR A 128 9.65 22.89 30.57
C THR A 128 9.37 22.97 29.07
N LEU A 129 9.71 24.12 28.46
CA LEU A 129 9.48 24.36 27.03
C LEU A 129 10.32 23.40 26.19
N GLN A 130 11.52 23.10 26.70
CA GLN A 130 12.49 22.21 26.09
C GLN A 130 11.97 20.77 26.04
N GLU A 131 11.32 20.27 27.10
CA GLU A 131 10.69 18.94 27.10
C GLU A 131 9.59 18.83 26.04
N TRP A 132 8.77 19.87 25.89
CA TRP A 132 7.71 19.90 24.87
C TRP A 132 8.28 19.94 23.44
N GLN A 133 9.32 20.75 23.21
CA GLN A 133 10.02 20.82 21.92
C GLN A 133 10.71 19.49 21.56
N ASP A 134 11.29 18.82 22.55
CA ASP A 134 11.92 17.51 22.37
C ASP A 134 10.88 16.42 22.04
N GLU A 135 9.67 16.46 22.64
CA GLU A 135 8.60 15.55 22.22
C GLU A 135 8.13 15.82 20.78
N GLN A 136 8.01 17.09 20.37
CA GLN A 136 7.68 17.44 18.98
C GLN A 136 8.76 16.93 18.00
N TYR A 137 10.03 17.13 18.35
CA TYR A 137 11.17 16.59 17.62
C TYR A 137 11.07 15.06 17.51
N GLY A 138 10.87 14.37 18.63
CA GLY A 138 10.75 12.91 18.66
C GLY A 138 9.53 12.40 17.87
N ALA A 139 8.42 13.12 17.90
CA ALA A 139 7.23 12.79 17.12
C ALA A 139 7.49 12.92 15.60
N TYR A 140 8.25 13.93 15.18
CA TYR A 140 8.67 14.08 13.80
C TYR A 140 9.68 13.01 13.36
N GLN A 141 10.72 12.75 14.18
CA GLN A 141 11.70 11.69 13.91
C GLN A 141 11.05 10.31 13.80
N ASN A 142 9.97 10.08 14.56
CA ASN A 142 9.14 8.88 14.43
C ASN A 142 8.46 8.77 13.06
N ILE A 143 8.09 9.87 12.41
CA ILE A 143 7.53 9.86 11.04
C ILE A 143 8.64 9.47 10.07
N ILE A 144 9.79 10.14 10.12
CA ILE A 144 10.93 9.91 9.22
C ILE A 144 11.43 8.47 9.32
N SER A 145 11.72 7.98 10.53
CA SER A 145 12.13 6.59 10.74
C SER A 145 11.11 5.56 10.26
N THR A 146 9.80 5.84 10.41
CA THR A 146 8.75 4.96 9.87
C THR A 146 8.74 4.95 8.35
N ILE A 147 9.05 6.08 7.70
CA ILE A 147 9.19 6.14 6.25
C ILE A 147 10.42 5.34 5.80
N GLU A 148 11.58 5.57 6.43
CA GLU A 148 12.84 4.91 6.09
C GLU A 148 12.78 3.39 6.28
N SER A 149 12.14 2.92 7.35
CA SER A 149 12.00 1.48 7.61
C SER A 149 11.25 0.76 6.49
N ARG A 150 10.33 1.44 5.78
CA ARG A 150 9.61 0.86 4.64
C ARG A 150 10.52 0.58 3.45
N TYR A 151 11.60 1.33 3.29
CA TYR A 151 12.59 1.06 2.25
C TYR A 151 13.44 -0.15 2.63
N SER A 152 13.89 -0.26 3.89
CA SER A 152 14.67 -1.39 4.39
C SER A 152 13.93 -2.72 4.31
N ASP A 153 12.62 -2.74 4.62
CA ASP A 153 11.78 -3.93 4.48
C ASP A 153 11.62 -4.35 3.00
N SER A 154 11.65 -3.37 2.08
CA SER A 154 11.49 -3.61 0.64
C SER A 154 12.75 -4.13 -0.04
N THR A 155 13.93 -3.89 0.53
CA THR A 155 15.21 -4.41 0.01
C THR A 155 15.48 -5.85 0.47
N ASN A 156 15.06 -6.20 1.69
CA ASN A 156 15.25 -7.55 2.26
C ASN A 156 14.31 -8.62 1.67
N THR A 157 13.23 -8.21 1.00
CA THR A 157 12.28 -9.14 0.36
C THR A 157 12.71 -9.61 -1.04
N LYS A 158 13.86 -9.15 -1.55
CA LYS A 158 14.42 -9.56 -2.85
C LYS A 158 15.68 -10.46 -2.75
N SER A 159 16.06 -10.90 -1.55
CA SER A 159 17.31 -11.63 -1.29
C SER A 159 17.14 -13.13 -0.96
N GLU A 160 16.02 -13.75 -1.35
CA GLU A 160 15.81 -15.21 -1.32
C GLU A 160 15.44 -15.72 -2.72
#